data_AF-A0A1G6QBC5-F1
#
_entry.id   AF-A0A1G6QBC5-F1
#
_cell.length_a   1.000
_cell.length_b   1.000
_cell.length_c   1.000
_cell.angle_alpha   90.00
_cell.angle_beta   90.00
_cell.angle_gamma   90.00
#
_symmetry.space_group_name_H-M   'P 1'
#
loop_
_entity.id
_entity.type
_entity.pdbx_description
1 polymer ?
#
loop_
_entity_poly.entity_id
_entity_poly.type
_entity_poly.pdbx_seq_one_letter_code
_entity_poly.pdbx_strand_id
1 'polypeptide(L)'
;MAEASAPRFVAPRAPGAPWARQAPIEGSSSGATLGGVRIVLRLEGLVVLAAAVAAYMHLGAGWGAFAMLFLLPDLSFLGYLGGPRVCAIAYNAAHSYIGPVALLVLGFLGDVPAALALGLIWCAHIGLDRALGYGLKYGNEFGATHLGRIGRADPW
;
A
#
# COMPACT_ATOMS: atom_id res chain seq x y z
N MET A 1 78.18 20.06 -20.37
CA MET A 1 77.29 19.05 -19.76
C MET A 1 75.93 19.71 -19.57
N ALA A 2 75.01 19.51 -20.51
CA ALA A 2 73.66 20.07 -20.44
C ALA A 2 72.67 18.89 -20.47
N GLU A 3 72.01 18.64 -19.34
CA GLU A 3 70.91 17.68 -19.23
C GLU A 3 69.71 18.18 -20.04
N ALA A 4 69.37 17.47 -21.10
CA ALA A 4 68.12 17.67 -21.81
C ALA A 4 66.99 17.01 -21.02
N SER A 5 66.24 17.81 -20.25
CA SER A 5 64.99 17.40 -19.60
C SER A 5 63.94 17.06 -20.67
N ALA A 6 63.56 15.79 -20.76
CA ALA A 6 62.50 15.34 -21.66
C ALA A 6 61.13 15.95 -21.28
N PRO A 7 60.25 16.26 -22.24
CA PRO A 7 58.92 16.77 -21.96
C PRO A 7 58.02 15.66 -21.38
N ARG A 8 57.42 15.92 -20.21
CA ARG A 8 56.38 15.07 -19.63
C ARG A 8 55.11 15.19 -20.48
N PHE A 9 54.79 14.16 -21.23
CA PHE A 9 53.48 14.02 -21.85
C PHE A 9 52.42 13.81 -20.76
N VAL A 10 51.61 14.84 -20.51
CA VAL A 10 50.36 14.69 -19.75
C VAL A 10 49.36 14.05 -20.70
N ALA A 11 49.03 12.77 -20.46
CA ALA A 11 48.00 12.09 -21.22
C ALA A 11 46.66 12.81 -21.07
N PRO A 12 45.87 12.99 -22.15
CA PRO A 12 44.53 13.55 -22.05
C PRO A 12 43.67 12.62 -21.18
N ARG A 13 43.02 13.21 -20.16
CA ARG A 13 42.05 12.50 -19.32
C ARG A 13 40.93 12.00 -20.23
N ALA A 14 40.81 10.68 -20.37
CA ALA A 14 39.75 10.09 -21.18
C ALA A 14 38.38 10.61 -20.70
N PRO A 15 37.46 11.00 -21.61
CA PRO A 15 36.09 11.31 -21.22
C PRO A 15 35.51 10.06 -20.56
N GLY A 16 35.11 10.19 -19.29
CA GLY A 16 34.50 9.11 -18.53
C GLY A 16 33.37 8.50 -19.35
N ALA A 17 33.45 7.20 -19.58
CA ALA A 17 32.57 6.53 -20.52
C ALA A 17 31.09 6.72 -20.12
N PRO A 18 30.17 6.96 -21.08
CA PRO A 18 28.75 7.22 -20.78
C PRO A 18 28.04 6.01 -20.15
N TRP A 19 28.69 4.84 -20.16
CA TRP A 19 28.23 3.61 -19.54
C TRP A 19 28.76 3.40 -18.12
N ALA A 20 29.61 4.28 -17.58
CA ALA A 20 29.94 4.29 -16.16
C ALA A 20 28.60 4.31 -15.44
N ARG A 21 28.20 3.12 -14.96
CA ARG A 21 26.87 2.84 -14.46
C ARG A 21 26.55 4.01 -13.57
N GLN A 22 25.57 4.82 -13.99
CA GLN A 22 24.87 5.65 -13.03
C GLN A 22 24.46 4.61 -12.00
N ALA A 23 25.16 4.62 -10.85
CA ALA A 23 24.73 3.83 -9.70
C ALA A 23 23.23 4.09 -9.65
N PRO A 24 22.38 3.04 -9.55
CA PRO A 24 20.95 3.24 -9.48
C PRO A 24 20.77 4.42 -8.56
N ILE A 25 20.24 5.53 -9.08
CA ILE A 25 19.79 6.61 -8.21
C ILE A 25 18.94 5.83 -7.23
N GLU A 26 19.42 5.69 -5.99
CA GLU A 26 18.75 5.00 -4.92
C GLU A 26 17.54 5.88 -4.64
N GLY A 27 16.57 5.79 -5.55
CA GLY A 27 15.24 6.26 -5.43
C GLY A 27 14.61 5.31 -4.45
N SER A 28 15.04 5.44 -3.19
CA SER A 28 14.19 5.26 -2.04
C SER A 28 12.82 5.76 -2.47
N SER A 29 11.90 4.83 -2.65
CA SER A 29 10.49 5.16 -2.75
C SER A 29 10.14 5.81 -1.41
N SER A 30 10.28 7.13 -1.36
CA SER A 30 10.36 8.00 -0.19
C SER A 30 9.08 8.02 0.69
N GLY A 31 8.18 7.06 0.52
CA GLY A 31 6.92 6.93 1.25
C GLY A 31 6.66 5.56 1.88
N ALA A 32 7.45 4.52 1.58
CA ALA A 32 7.24 3.20 2.17
C ALA A 32 7.75 3.13 3.61
N THR A 33 6.92 2.64 4.53
CA THR A 33 7.34 2.41 5.92
C THR A 33 8.29 1.21 6.04
N LEU A 34 9.36 1.37 6.82
CA LEU A 34 10.44 0.39 6.99
C LEU A 34 10.50 -0.11 8.44
N GLY A 35 11.03 -1.32 8.63
CA GLY A 35 11.37 -1.89 9.94
C GLY A 35 10.19 -1.99 10.92
N GLY A 36 10.39 -1.50 12.14
CA GLY A 36 9.43 -1.66 13.25
C GLY A 36 8.07 -1.00 13.01
N VAL A 37 8.03 0.14 12.30
CA VAL A 37 6.77 0.85 11.99
C VAL A 37 5.84 -0.03 11.13
N ARG A 38 6.40 -0.78 10.18
CA ARG A 38 5.62 -1.70 9.35
C ARG A 38 4.94 -2.79 10.17
N ILE A 39 5.64 -3.33 11.17
CA ILE A 39 5.08 -4.35 12.08
C ILE A 39 3.93 -3.75 12.89
N VAL A 40 4.11 -2.54 13.43
CA VAL A 40 3.05 -1.84 14.18
C VAL A 40 1.82 -1.65 13.29
N LEU A 41 1.97 -1.18 12.06
CA LEU A 41 0.84 -0.99 11.14
C LEU A 41 0.10 -2.29 10.79
N ARG A 42 0.82 -3.42 10.70
CA ARG A 42 0.19 -4.74 10.51
C ARG A 42 -0.58 -5.19 11.75
N LEU A 43 -0.02 -4.95 12.94
CA LEU A 43 -0.69 -5.24 14.21
C LEU A 43 -1.92 -4.36 14.41
N GLU A 44 -1.87 -3.08 14.04
CA GLU A 44 -3.03 -2.19 14.01
C GLU A 44 -4.13 -2.76 13.10
N GLY A 45 -3.78 -3.19 11.88
CA GLY A 45 -4.71 -3.86 10.97
C GLY A 45 -5.35 -5.11 11.59
N LEU A 46 -4.56 -5.94 12.26
CA LEU A 46 -5.04 -7.13 12.95
C LEU A 46 -6.00 -6.79 14.11
N VAL A 47 -5.69 -5.74 14.87
CA VAL A 47 -6.56 -5.26 15.96
C VAL A 47 -7.88 -4.74 15.40
N VAL A 48 -7.86 -3.99 14.30
CA VAL A 48 -9.08 -3.51 13.63
C VAL A 48 -9.93 -4.68 13.12
N LEU A 49 -9.30 -5.68 12.51
CA LEU A 49 -9.98 -6.91 12.08
C LEU A 49 -10.67 -7.60 13.26
N ALA A 50 -9.93 -7.84 14.35
CA ALA A 50 -10.45 -8.51 15.54
C ALA A 50 -11.61 -7.73 16.17
N ALA A 51 -11.47 -6.41 16.32
CA ALA A 51 -12.49 -5.54 16.88
C ALA A 51 -13.76 -5.51 16.01
N ALA A 52 -13.60 -5.42 14.68
CA ALA A 52 -14.73 -5.40 13.76
C ALA A 52 -15.51 -6.73 13.77
N VAL A 53 -14.80 -7.88 13.79
CA VAL A 53 -15.43 -9.21 13.89
C VAL A 53 -16.15 -9.37 15.24
N ALA A 54 -15.54 -8.95 16.34
CA ALA A 54 -16.17 -9.01 17.67
C ALA A 54 -17.43 -8.14 17.73
N ALA A 55 -17.39 -6.91 17.22
CA ALA A 55 -18.55 -6.03 17.14
C ALA A 55 -19.66 -6.60 16.24
N TYR A 56 -19.30 -7.22 15.10
CA TYR A 56 -20.26 -7.85 14.20
C TYR A 56 -20.97 -9.03 14.86
N MET A 57 -20.22 -9.81 15.66
CA MET A 57 -20.76 -10.90 16.46
C MET A 57 -21.79 -10.44 17.47
N HIS A 58 -21.53 -9.32 18.15
CA HIS A 58 -22.50 -8.72 19.08
C HIS A 58 -23.75 -8.21 18.37
N LEU A 59 -23.64 -7.79 17.11
CA LEU A 59 -24.79 -7.34 16.31
C LEU A 59 -25.71 -8.51 15.90
N GLY A 60 -25.24 -9.77 16.00
CA GLY A 60 -26.02 -10.96 15.68
C GLY A 60 -26.41 -11.08 14.20
N ALA A 61 -25.70 -10.39 13.32
CA ALA A 61 -25.97 -10.39 11.89
C ALA A 61 -25.52 -11.72 11.23
N GLY A 62 -26.13 -12.05 10.09
CA GLY A 62 -25.92 -13.33 9.42
C GLY A 62 -24.53 -13.48 8.78
N TRP A 63 -23.78 -14.50 9.19
CA TRP A 63 -22.44 -14.81 8.67
C TRP A 63 -22.36 -15.06 7.16
N GLY A 64 -23.44 -15.48 6.52
CA GLY A 64 -23.48 -15.60 5.05
C GLY A 64 -23.33 -14.24 4.36
N ALA A 65 -23.98 -13.20 4.90
CA ALA A 65 -23.82 -11.82 4.40
C ALA A 65 -22.41 -11.30 4.69
N PHE A 66 -21.85 -11.62 5.86
CA PHE A 66 -20.46 -11.31 6.18
C PHE A 66 -19.51 -11.85 5.10
N ALA A 67 -19.54 -13.15 4.82
CA ALA A 67 -18.62 -13.78 3.88
C ALA A 67 -18.77 -13.23 2.44
N MET A 68 -20.00 -13.00 1.98
CA MET A 68 -20.24 -12.46 0.64
C MET A 68 -19.77 -11.01 0.49
N LEU A 69 -20.10 -10.15 1.46
CA LEU A 69 -19.80 -8.72 1.40
C LEU A 69 -18.35 -8.41 1.75
N PHE A 70 -17.67 -9.31 2.46
CA PHE A 70 -16.25 -9.19 2.76
C PHE A 70 -15.40 -9.11 1.48
N LEU A 71 -15.76 -9.86 0.44
CA LEU A 71 -15.03 -9.86 -0.84
C LEU A 71 -15.43 -8.71 -1.79
N LEU A 72 -16.46 -7.92 -1.44
CA LEU A 72 -17.00 -6.89 -2.32
C LEU A 72 -16.02 -5.72 -2.59
N PRO A 73 -15.25 -5.21 -1.60
CA PRO A 73 -14.28 -4.12 -1.84
C PRO A 73 -13.18 -4.50 -2.85
N ASP A 74 -12.88 -5.79 -2.98
CA ASP A 74 -11.86 -6.29 -3.91
C ASP A 74 -12.33 -6.26 -5.37
N LEU A 75 -13.63 -6.11 -5.65
CA LEU A 75 -14.09 -5.84 -7.02
C LEU A 75 -13.57 -4.51 -7.59
N SER A 76 -12.95 -3.65 -6.76
CA SER A 76 -12.22 -2.46 -7.22
C SER A 76 -11.12 -2.78 -8.26
N PHE A 77 -10.64 -4.02 -8.34
CA PHE A 77 -9.77 -4.47 -9.44
C PHE A 77 -10.41 -4.39 -10.83
N LEU A 78 -11.75 -4.39 -10.95
CA LEU A 78 -12.44 -4.17 -12.24
C LEU A 78 -12.14 -2.78 -12.84
N GLY A 79 -11.72 -1.81 -12.01
CA GLY A 79 -11.20 -0.52 -12.47
C GLY A 79 -9.98 -0.64 -13.38
N TYR A 80 -9.35 -1.82 -13.48
CA TYR A 80 -8.27 -2.11 -14.42
C TYR A 80 -8.71 -1.91 -15.89
N LEU A 81 -10.00 -2.06 -16.19
CA LEU A 81 -10.55 -1.78 -17.52
C LEU A 81 -10.37 -0.30 -17.93
N GLY A 82 -10.25 0.61 -16.97
CA GLY A 82 -9.99 2.04 -17.18
C GLY A 82 -8.50 2.44 -17.10
N GLY A 83 -7.60 1.46 -16.94
CA GLY A 83 -6.15 1.67 -16.87
C GLY A 83 -5.57 1.78 -15.44
N PRO A 84 -4.23 1.79 -15.30
CA PRO A 84 -3.55 1.62 -14.01
C PRO A 84 -3.84 2.70 -12.98
N ARG A 85 -3.98 3.96 -13.42
CA ARG A 85 -4.27 5.10 -12.53
C ARG A 85 -5.68 5.04 -11.96
N VAL A 86 -6.67 4.73 -12.81
CA VAL A 86 -8.08 4.60 -12.40
C VAL A 86 -8.23 3.44 -11.41
N CYS A 87 -7.55 2.32 -11.67
CA CYS A 87 -7.51 1.18 -10.76
C CYS A 87 -6.88 1.56 -9.40
N ALA A 88 -5.77 2.29 -9.37
CA ALA A 88 -5.14 2.72 -8.12
C ALA A 88 -6.04 3.66 -7.30
N ILE A 89 -6.71 4.60 -7.95
CA ILE A 89 -7.67 5.51 -7.28
C ILE A 89 -8.86 4.72 -6.73
N ALA A 90 -9.46 3.84 -7.53
CA ALA A 90 -10.59 3.01 -7.11
C ALA A 90 -10.22 2.09 -5.94
N TYR A 91 -9.05 1.45 -6.01
CA TYR A 91 -8.52 0.62 -4.92
C TYR A 91 -8.33 1.43 -3.64
N ASN A 92 -7.69 2.60 -3.72
CA ASN A 92 -7.44 3.44 -2.55
C ASN A 92 -8.74 3.97 -1.93
N ALA A 93 -9.75 4.30 -2.75
CA ALA A 93 -11.06 4.69 -2.26
C ALA A 93 -11.75 3.52 -1.52
N ALA A 94 -11.69 2.30 -2.09
CA ALA A 94 -12.24 1.09 -1.47
C ALA A 94 -11.49 0.65 -0.21
N HIS A 95 -10.19 0.92 -0.11
CA HIS A 95 -9.32 0.51 1.01
C HIS A 95 -8.97 1.66 1.97
N SER A 96 -9.75 2.74 1.92
CA SER A 96 -9.69 3.84 2.88
C SER A 96 -10.70 3.61 4.00
N TYR A 97 -10.31 3.86 5.25
CA TYR A 97 -11.23 3.80 6.39
C TYR A 97 -12.30 4.91 6.39
N ILE A 98 -12.17 5.94 5.54
CA ILE A 98 -13.15 7.04 5.46
C ILE A 98 -14.55 6.50 5.14
N GLY A 99 -14.66 5.64 4.13
CA GLY A 99 -15.92 5.04 3.70
C GLY A 99 -16.63 4.24 4.81
N PRO A 100 -15.99 3.18 5.37
CA PRO A 100 -16.64 2.36 6.38
C PRO A 100 -16.88 3.11 7.68
N VAL A 101 -15.99 4.02 8.12
CA VAL A 101 -16.23 4.83 9.32
C VAL A 101 -17.42 5.77 9.12
N ALA A 102 -17.54 6.42 7.96
CA ALA A 102 -18.72 7.23 7.66
C ALA A 102 -20.01 6.39 7.70
N LEU A 103 -19.96 5.17 7.16
CA LEU A 103 -21.09 4.25 7.18
C LEU A 103 -21.47 3.80 8.61
N LEU A 104 -20.47 3.55 9.47
CA LEU A 104 -20.68 3.26 10.88
C LEU A 104 -21.34 4.43 11.61
N VAL A 105 -20.84 5.66 11.40
CA VAL A 105 -21.38 6.87 12.04
C VAL A 105 -22.82 7.13 11.60
N LEU A 106 -23.10 7.07 10.29
CA LEU A 106 -24.45 7.26 9.76
C LEU A 106 -25.40 6.14 10.20
N GLY A 107 -24.93 4.89 10.24
CA GLY A 107 -25.70 3.76 10.73
C GLY A 107 -26.05 3.87 12.21
N PHE A 108 -25.12 4.36 13.02
CA PHE A 108 -25.35 4.61 14.44
C PHE A 108 -26.34 5.76 14.66
N LEU A 109 -26.15 6.90 14.00
CA LEU A 109 -27.02 8.08 14.15
C LEU A 109 -28.44 7.84 13.61
N GLY A 110 -28.57 7.02 12.56
CA GLY A 110 -29.85 6.68 11.95
C GLY A 110 -30.53 5.45 12.53
N ASP A 111 -29.93 4.79 13.53
CA ASP A 111 -30.38 3.51 14.08
C ASP A 111 -30.65 2.46 12.99
N VAL A 112 -29.69 2.29 12.07
CA VAL A 112 -29.76 1.37 10.93
C VAL A 112 -28.76 0.22 11.13
N PRO A 113 -29.18 -0.92 11.72
CA PRO A 113 -28.30 -2.05 11.99
C PRO A 113 -27.61 -2.61 10.74
N ALA A 114 -28.29 -2.55 9.58
CA ALA A 114 -27.70 -2.98 8.31
C ALA A 114 -26.50 -2.13 7.89
N ALA A 115 -26.54 -0.81 8.12
CA ALA A 115 -25.42 0.08 7.82
C ALA A 115 -24.24 -0.17 8.78
N LEU A 116 -24.53 -0.43 10.06
CA LEU A 116 -23.51 -0.85 11.03
C LEU A 116 -22.84 -2.17 10.61
N ALA A 117 -23.64 -3.18 10.24
CA ALA A 117 -23.15 -4.47 9.76
C ALA A 117 -22.23 -4.31 8.54
N LEU A 118 -22.65 -3.51 7.55
CA LEU A 118 -21.87 -3.22 6.34
C LEU A 118 -20.55 -2.50 6.67
N GLY A 119 -20.60 -1.48 7.53
CA GLY A 119 -19.41 -0.74 7.96
C GLY A 119 -18.41 -1.64 8.70
N LEU A 120 -18.89 -2.55 9.55
CA LEU A 120 -18.05 -3.52 10.27
C LEU A 120 -17.40 -4.54 9.34
N ILE A 121 -18.15 -5.11 8.39
CA ILE A 121 -17.61 -6.04 7.38
C ILE A 121 -16.50 -5.35 6.57
N TRP A 122 -16.74 -4.11 6.16
CA TRP A 122 -15.78 -3.35 5.37
C TRP A 122 -14.53 -2.97 6.19
N CYS A 123 -14.69 -2.56 7.45
CA CYS A 123 -13.56 -2.37 8.38
C CYS A 123 -12.75 -3.66 8.57
N ALA A 124 -13.41 -4.81 8.70
CA ALA A 124 -12.76 -6.11 8.83
C ALA A 124 -11.93 -6.44 7.58
N HIS A 125 -12.48 -6.20 6.39
CA HIS A 125 -11.76 -6.39 5.13
C HIS A 125 -10.48 -5.56 5.07
N ILE A 126 -10.57 -4.25 5.31
CA ILE A 126 -9.39 -3.36 5.31
C ILE A 126 -8.38 -3.79 6.39
N GLY A 127 -8.86 -4.21 7.57
CA GLY A 127 -8.02 -4.70 8.65
C GLY A 127 -7.22 -5.96 8.28
N LEU A 128 -7.86 -6.92 7.63
CA LEU A 128 -7.18 -8.12 7.11
C LEU A 128 -6.13 -7.75 6.08
N ASP A 129 -6.47 -6.90 5.12
CA ASP A 129 -5.54 -6.44 4.10
C ASP A 129 -4.29 -5.81 4.71
N ARG A 130 -4.47 -4.90 5.69
CA ARG A 130 -3.37 -4.26 6.41
C ARG A 130 -2.53 -5.25 7.22
N ALA A 131 -3.15 -6.23 7.85
CA ALA A 131 -2.44 -7.27 8.59
C ALA A 131 -1.57 -8.14 7.67
N LEU A 132 -2.06 -8.46 6.47
CA LEU A 132 -1.31 -9.18 5.44
C LEU A 132 -0.23 -8.33 4.76
N GLY A 133 -0.25 -7.00 4.98
CA GLY A 133 0.71 -6.05 4.43
C GLY A 133 0.28 -5.41 3.12
N TYR A 134 -0.99 -5.58 2.72
CA TYR A 134 -1.59 -4.77 1.68
C TYR A 134 -1.89 -3.37 2.23
N GLY A 135 -1.58 -2.35 1.43
CA GLY A 135 -1.77 -0.97 1.81
C GLY A 135 -2.19 -0.12 0.62
N LEU A 136 -2.55 1.14 0.88
CA LEU A 136 -2.83 2.12 -0.15
C LEU A 136 -1.71 2.18 -1.18
N LYS A 137 -2.09 2.20 -2.45
CA LYS A 137 -1.24 2.14 -3.63
C LYS A 137 -0.74 3.52 -4.03
N TYR A 138 0.53 3.60 -4.41
CA TYR A 138 1.08 4.76 -5.09
C TYR A 138 0.72 4.70 -6.58
N GLY A 139 0.12 5.77 -7.09
CA GLY A 139 -0.65 5.79 -8.35
C GLY A 139 0.07 5.44 -9.66
N ASN A 140 1.37 5.13 -9.63
CA ASN A 140 2.14 4.77 -10.82
C ASN A 140 2.60 3.30 -10.86
N GLU A 141 2.59 2.56 -9.76
CA GLU A 141 3.03 1.15 -9.75
C GLU A 141 2.13 0.29 -8.86
N PHE A 142 1.53 -0.75 -9.44
CA PHE A 142 0.56 -1.61 -8.73
C PHE A 142 1.16 -2.32 -7.51
N GLY A 143 2.47 -2.57 -7.52
CA GLY A 143 3.19 -3.21 -6.44
C GLY A 143 3.64 -2.28 -5.33
N ALA A 144 3.61 -0.95 -5.49
CA ALA A 144 4.13 -0.02 -4.48
C ALA A 144 3.00 0.46 -3.55
N THR A 145 3.10 0.11 -2.27
CA THR A 145 2.18 0.58 -1.23
C THR A 145 2.91 1.34 -0.12
N HIS A 146 2.18 2.08 0.70
CA HIS A 146 2.75 2.72 1.90
C HIS A 146 3.34 1.71 2.92
N LEU A 147 2.99 0.42 2.80
CA LEU A 147 3.56 -0.68 3.59
C LEU A 147 4.70 -1.42 2.89
N GLY A 148 5.18 -0.95 1.74
CA GLY A 148 6.26 -1.60 0.98
C GLY A 148 5.81 -2.18 -0.36
N ARG A 149 6.71 -2.92 -1.01
CA ARG A 149 6.45 -3.49 -2.33
C ARG A 149 5.82 -4.88 -2.19
N ILE A 150 4.73 -5.13 -2.91
CA ILE A 150 4.08 -6.45 -2.95
C ILE A 150 4.84 -7.33 -3.96
N GLY A 151 5.42 -8.45 -3.50
CA GLY A 151 6.05 -9.46 -4.36
C GLY A 151 7.47 -9.88 -3.92
N ARG A 152 8.09 -10.77 -4.70
CA ARG A 152 9.39 -11.43 -4.39
C ARG A 152 10.62 -10.50 -4.38
N ALA A 153 10.44 -9.25 -4.76
CA ALA A 153 11.46 -8.21 -4.72
C ALA A 153 10.98 -7.10 -3.78
N ASP A 154 10.90 -7.41 -2.49
CA ASP A 154 10.91 -6.38 -1.46
C ASP A 154 12.39 -6.21 -1.07
N PRO A 155 13.12 -5.21 -1.59
CA PRO A 155 14.55 -5.03 -1.32
C PRO A 155 14.82 -4.41 0.07
N TRP A 156 13.86 -4.48 0.99
CA TRP A 156 13.91 -3.84 2.31
C TRP A 156 13.49 -4.79 3.43
#